data_AF-S4RK90-F1
#
_entry.id   AF-S4RK90-F1
#
_cell.length_a   1.000
_cell.length_b   1.000
_cell.length_c   1.000
_cell.angle_alpha   90.00
_cell.angle_beta   90.00
_cell.angle_gamma   90.00
#
_symmetry.space_group_name_H-M   'P 1'
#
loop_
_entity.id
_entity.type
_entity.pdbx_description
1 polymer ?
#
loop_
_entity_poly.entity_id
_entity_poly.type
_entity_poly.pdbx_seq_one_letter_code
_entity_poly.pdbx_strand_id
1 'polypeptide(L)'
;LRQAGEVCVEWNTVARSPRLWARVVLENARVSSKFLVSLSARCSLCRSLVLHNLKPRPRRKGESREEHAATTRGCLEAGLEALMKVAGPRLLALRVSDCPHVLTERVLWLAGCHSRKLHSFAACSYKAAEDP
;
A
#
# COMPACT_ATOMS: atom_id res chain seq x y z
N LEU A 1 -1.71 -9.97 -8.93
CA LEU A 1 -3.03 -10.03 -8.24
C LEU A 1 -4.25 -9.73 -9.14
N ARG A 2 -4.13 -9.47 -10.46
CA ARG A 2 -5.31 -9.31 -11.34
C ARG A 2 -5.89 -10.61 -11.91
N GLN A 3 -5.19 -11.75 -11.79
CA GLN A 3 -5.62 -13.00 -12.44
C GLN A 3 -6.60 -13.87 -11.65
N ALA A 4 -6.85 -13.63 -10.36
CA ALA A 4 -7.77 -14.47 -9.58
C ALA A 4 -9.25 -14.09 -9.73
N GLY A 5 -9.56 -12.92 -10.29
CA GLY A 5 -10.92 -12.39 -10.38
C GLY A 5 -11.70 -12.80 -11.64
N GLU A 6 -11.02 -13.38 -12.64
CA GLU A 6 -11.60 -13.77 -13.93
C GLU A 6 -11.84 -15.27 -14.07
N VAL A 7 -11.60 -16.06 -13.01
CA VAL A 7 -11.55 -17.53 -13.13
C VAL A 7 -12.92 -18.20 -12.91
N CYS A 8 -13.85 -17.58 -12.18
CA CYS A 8 -15.26 -18.02 -12.11
C CYS A 8 -16.12 -16.98 -11.38
N VAL A 9 -17.43 -16.89 -11.67
CA VAL A 9 -18.39 -16.00 -11.00
C VAL A 9 -18.39 -16.22 -9.47
N GLU A 10 -18.14 -17.45 -9.03
CA GLU A 10 -18.01 -17.81 -7.61
C GLU A 10 -16.77 -17.18 -6.95
N TRP A 11 -15.62 -17.13 -7.63
CA TRP A 11 -14.41 -16.48 -7.10
C TRP A 11 -14.56 -14.95 -7.02
N ASN A 12 -15.30 -14.34 -7.94
CA ASN A 12 -15.70 -12.93 -7.83
C ASN A 12 -16.61 -12.69 -6.60
N THR A 13 -17.51 -13.64 -6.32
CA THR A 13 -18.42 -13.60 -5.16
C THR A 13 -17.68 -13.79 -3.84
N VAL A 14 -16.72 -14.73 -3.81
CA VAL A 14 -15.82 -14.98 -2.68
C VAL A 14 -14.91 -13.77 -2.46
N ALA A 15 -14.31 -13.19 -3.52
CA ALA A 15 -13.51 -11.95 -3.46
C ALA A 15 -14.31 -10.69 -3.09
N ARG A 16 -15.64 -10.76 -2.99
CA ARG A 16 -16.49 -9.70 -2.40
C ARG A 16 -16.68 -9.86 -0.89
N SER A 17 -16.33 -11.02 -0.32
CA SER A 17 -16.41 -11.24 1.13
C SER A 17 -15.43 -10.32 1.87
N PRO A 18 -15.93 -9.39 2.71
CA PRO A 18 -15.08 -8.46 3.46
C PRO A 18 -14.09 -9.17 4.41
N ARG A 19 -14.36 -10.43 4.75
CA ARG A 19 -13.48 -11.26 5.59
C ARG A 19 -12.18 -11.63 4.89
N LEU A 20 -12.18 -11.78 3.57
CA LEU A 20 -10.94 -12.03 2.81
C LEU A 20 -10.01 -10.82 2.79
N TRP A 21 -10.58 -9.63 2.96
CA TRP A 21 -9.85 -8.37 3.02
C TRP A 21 -9.47 -7.98 4.46
N ALA A 22 -9.67 -8.89 5.43
CA ALA A 22 -9.25 -8.67 6.82
C ALA A 22 -7.72 -8.60 6.96
N ARG A 23 -6.98 -9.20 6.03
CA ARG A 23 -5.54 -9.07 5.88
C ARG A 23 -5.23 -8.78 4.42
N VAL A 24 -4.52 -7.68 4.15
CA VAL A 24 -4.07 -7.31 2.81
C VAL A 24 -2.55 -7.32 2.78
N VAL A 25 -1.99 -8.09 1.86
CA VAL A 25 -0.54 -8.19 1.65
C VAL A 25 -0.26 -7.82 0.21
N LEU A 26 0.57 -6.78 0.01
CA LEU A 26 1.05 -6.35 -1.29
C LEU A 26 2.58 -6.45 -1.28
N GLU A 27 3.08 -7.42 -2.02
CA GLU A 27 4.49 -7.82 -2.03
C GLU A 27 5.05 -7.84 -3.44
N ASN A 28 6.27 -7.33 -3.62
CA ASN A 28 7.06 -7.43 -4.86
C ASN A 28 6.32 -6.93 -6.12
N ALA A 29 5.38 -6.01 -5.95
CA ALA A 29 4.44 -5.60 -7.00
C ALA A 29 4.61 -4.13 -7.38
N ARG A 30 4.32 -3.84 -8.66
CA ARG A 30 4.05 -2.47 -9.11
C ARG A 30 2.58 -2.18 -8.91
N VAL A 31 2.28 -1.33 -7.94
CA VAL A 31 0.92 -0.88 -7.66
C VAL A 31 0.81 0.62 -7.94
N SER A 32 -0.39 1.09 -8.26
CA SER A 32 -0.65 2.52 -8.44
C SER A 32 -1.53 3.03 -7.31
N SER A 33 -1.46 4.33 -7.04
CA SER A 33 -2.36 4.99 -6.08
C SER A 33 -3.83 4.69 -6.40
N LYS A 34 -4.21 4.79 -7.68
CA LYS A 34 -5.58 4.52 -8.15
C LYS A 34 -6.03 3.08 -7.86
N PHE A 35 -5.11 2.11 -7.98
CA PHE A 35 -5.40 0.72 -7.60
C PHE A 35 -5.66 0.61 -6.10
N LEU A 36 -4.82 1.23 -5.26
CA LEU A 36 -5.01 1.23 -3.79
C LEU A 36 -6.31 1.92 -3.36
N VAL A 37 -6.68 3.03 -4.01
CA VAL A 37 -7.99 3.68 -3.80
C VAL A 37 -9.14 2.75 -4.21
N SER A 38 -9.00 2.01 -5.31
CA SER A 38 -10.05 1.05 -5.72
C SER A 38 -10.14 -0.14 -4.77
N LEU A 39 -9.00 -0.55 -4.21
CA LEU A 39 -8.89 -1.61 -3.21
C LEU A 39 -9.53 -1.20 -1.88
N SER A 40 -9.40 0.08 -1.49
CA SER A 40 -9.90 0.58 -0.21
C SER A 40 -11.37 0.32 0.01
N ALA A 41 -12.18 0.40 -1.06
CA ALA A 41 -13.61 0.10 -1.03
C ALA A 41 -13.95 -1.31 -0.48
N ARG A 42 -13.00 -2.25 -0.54
CA ARG A 42 -13.17 -3.62 -0.04
C ARG A 42 -12.54 -3.86 1.35
N CYS A 43 -11.81 -2.89 1.88
CA CYS A 43 -10.99 -3.02 3.09
C CYS A 43 -11.67 -2.51 4.36
N SER A 44 -13.00 -2.40 4.39
CA SER A 44 -13.75 -1.90 5.56
C SER A 44 -13.62 -2.76 6.81
N LEU A 45 -13.26 -4.05 6.66
CA LEU A 45 -12.95 -4.96 7.78
C LEU A 45 -11.45 -5.29 7.88
N CYS A 46 -10.59 -4.53 7.20
CA CYS A 46 -9.14 -4.76 7.21
C CYS A 46 -8.57 -4.51 8.60
N ARG A 47 -7.86 -5.51 9.12
CA ARG A 47 -7.16 -5.47 10.41
C ARG A 47 -5.65 -5.43 10.27
N SER A 48 -5.12 -5.90 9.14
CA SER A 48 -3.69 -6.01 8.90
C SER A 48 -3.37 -5.62 7.46
N LEU A 49 -2.49 -4.63 7.28
CA LEU A 49 -1.99 -4.19 5.99
C LEU A 49 -0.47 -4.36 5.95
N VAL A 50 0.02 -5.09 4.96
CA VAL A 50 1.45 -5.32 4.73
C VAL A 50 1.81 -4.82 3.33
N LEU A 51 2.74 -3.88 3.26
CA LEU A 51 3.32 -3.34 2.04
C LEU A 51 4.81 -3.67 2.05
N HIS A 52 5.26 -4.46 1.08
CA HIS A 52 6.64 -4.90 1.02
C HIS A 52 7.18 -4.90 -0.42
N ASN A 53 8.38 -4.34 -0.61
CA ASN A 53 9.05 -4.28 -1.92
C ASN A 53 8.16 -3.73 -3.04
N LEU A 54 7.41 -2.67 -2.75
CA LEU A 54 6.55 -2.04 -3.75
C LEU A 54 7.38 -1.17 -4.69
N LYS A 55 7.28 -1.46 -5.98
CA LYS A 55 8.11 -0.82 -7.00
C LYS A 55 7.37 0.36 -7.64
N PRO A 56 8.05 1.50 -7.88
CA PRO A 56 7.47 2.62 -8.61
C PRO A 56 7.15 2.23 -10.06
N ARG A 57 6.45 3.12 -10.77
CA ARG A 57 6.30 3.01 -12.23
C ARG A 57 7.69 2.96 -12.89
N PRO A 58 7.85 2.31 -14.05
CA PRO A 58 9.09 2.39 -14.79
C PRO A 58 9.40 3.83 -15.22
N ARG A 59 10.69 4.12 -15.39
CA ARG A 59 11.20 5.38 -15.92
C ARG A 59 10.79 5.53 -17.39
N ARG A 60 10.31 6.71 -17.76
CA ARG A 60 9.93 7.04 -19.14
C ARG A 60 11.18 7.29 -19.98
N LYS A 61 11.08 7.11 -21.30
CA LYS A 61 12.18 7.42 -22.22
C LYS A 61 12.42 8.94 -22.21
N GLY A 62 13.65 9.36 -21.92
CA GLY A 62 14.02 10.78 -21.79
C GLY A 62 13.85 11.40 -20.38
N GLU A 63 13.27 10.66 -19.43
CA GLU A 63 13.11 11.12 -18.04
C GLU A 63 14.43 10.99 -17.27
N SER A 64 14.86 12.07 -16.60
CA SER A 64 16.04 12.05 -15.73
C SER A 64 15.80 11.23 -14.45
N ARG A 65 16.87 10.86 -13.73
CA ARG A 65 16.72 10.10 -12.47
C ARG A 65 16.02 10.95 -11.42
N GLU A 66 16.32 12.25 -11.37
CA GLU A 66 15.77 13.23 -10.46
C GLU A 66 14.28 13.49 -10.74
N GLU A 67 13.90 13.64 -12.01
CA GLU A 67 12.50 13.80 -12.43
C GLU A 67 11.69 12.54 -12.10
N HIS A 68 12.29 11.36 -12.33
CA HIS A 68 11.68 10.10 -11.96
C HIS A 68 11.46 9.99 -10.45
N ALA A 69 12.46 10.32 -9.64
CA ALA A 69 12.35 10.33 -8.20
C ALA A 69 11.29 11.34 -7.73
N ALA A 70 11.27 12.54 -8.29
CA ALA A 70 10.30 13.58 -7.94
C ALA A 70 8.84 13.16 -8.23
N THR A 71 8.58 12.54 -9.39
CA THR A 71 7.22 12.14 -9.77
C THR A 71 6.74 10.84 -9.13
N THR A 72 7.65 9.99 -8.66
CA THR A 72 7.32 8.72 -7.99
C THR A 72 7.34 8.83 -6.47
N ARG A 73 7.94 9.90 -5.93
CA ARG A 73 8.00 10.15 -4.49
C ARG A 73 6.60 10.26 -3.88
N GLY A 74 6.30 9.42 -2.89
CA GLY A 74 5.02 9.44 -2.18
C GLY A 74 3.79 9.09 -3.05
N CYS A 75 3.99 8.56 -4.27
CA CYS A 75 2.88 8.36 -5.21
C CYS A 75 1.80 7.39 -4.70
N LEU A 76 2.09 6.55 -3.71
CA LEU A 76 1.14 5.61 -3.13
C LEU A 76 0.42 6.14 -1.88
N GLU A 77 0.81 7.31 -1.36
CA GLU A 77 0.31 7.83 -0.08
C GLU A 77 -1.18 8.13 -0.10
N ALA A 78 -1.69 8.74 -1.18
CA ALA A 78 -3.12 9.01 -1.31
C ALA A 78 -3.96 7.72 -1.29
N GLY A 79 -3.49 6.66 -1.96
CA GLY A 79 -4.13 5.36 -1.94
C GLY A 79 -4.04 4.64 -0.59
N LEU A 80 -2.89 4.76 0.09
CA LEU A 80 -2.71 4.23 1.44
C LEU A 80 -3.58 4.96 2.45
N GLU A 81 -3.68 6.28 2.36
CA GLU A 81 -4.58 7.11 3.16
C GLU A 81 -6.03 6.68 2.98
N ALA A 82 -6.47 6.44 1.74
CA ALA A 82 -7.82 5.93 1.48
C ALA A 82 -8.07 4.55 2.12
N LEU A 83 -7.10 3.64 2.08
CA LEU A 83 -7.16 2.34 2.75
C LEU A 83 -7.30 2.49 4.27
N MET A 84 -6.47 3.33 4.88
CA MET A 84 -6.51 3.56 6.33
C MET A 84 -7.79 4.27 6.75
N LYS A 85 -8.33 5.20 5.95
CA LYS A 85 -9.63 5.85 6.22
C LYS A 85 -10.78 4.84 6.24
N VAL A 86 -10.82 3.92 5.27
CA VAL A 86 -11.89 2.92 5.17
C VAL A 86 -11.75 1.83 6.25
N ALA A 87 -10.53 1.37 6.54
CA ALA A 87 -10.28 0.43 7.62
C ALA A 87 -10.53 1.08 9.01
N GLY A 88 -10.23 2.37 9.12
CA GLY A 88 -10.43 3.20 10.31
C GLY A 88 -9.88 2.55 11.59
N PRO A 89 -10.67 2.50 12.68
CA PRO A 89 -10.20 1.99 13.97
C PRO A 89 -10.03 0.46 14.00
N ARG A 90 -10.37 -0.25 12.90
CA ARG A 90 -10.21 -1.71 12.82
C ARG A 90 -8.81 -2.11 12.40
N LEU A 91 -8.04 -1.20 11.83
CA LEU A 91 -6.66 -1.46 11.44
C LEU A 91 -5.79 -1.58 12.70
N LEU A 92 -5.35 -2.80 12.99
CA LEU A 92 -4.54 -3.12 14.18
C LEU A 92 -3.05 -3.19 13.85
N ALA A 93 -2.72 -3.56 12.61
CA ALA A 93 -1.34 -3.74 12.16
C ALA A 93 -1.09 -3.09 10.80
N LEU A 94 -0.06 -2.26 10.71
CA LEU A 94 0.47 -1.71 9.46
C LEU A 94 1.96 -1.98 9.39
N ARG A 95 2.37 -2.74 8.37
CA ARG A 95 3.78 -3.02 8.07
C ARG A 95 4.13 -2.43 6.71
N VAL A 96 5.15 -1.59 6.68
CA VAL A 96 5.74 -1.03 5.47
C VAL A 96 7.22 -1.38 5.48
N SER A 97 7.69 -2.04 4.44
CA SER A 97 9.08 -2.51 4.34
C SER A 97 9.55 -2.40 2.91
N ASP A 98 10.80 -1.99 2.70
CA ASP A 98 11.43 -1.91 1.38
C ASP A 98 10.55 -1.25 0.31
N CYS A 99 9.87 -0.14 0.64
CA CYS A 99 9.04 0.61 -0.31
C CYS A 99 9.76 1.91 -0.72
N PRO A 100 10.90 1.83 -1.43
CA PRO A 100 11.73 2.97 -1.72
C PRO A 100 11.01 4.00 -2.57
N HIS A 101 11.08 5.27 -2.15
CA HIS A 101 10.54 6.44 -2.82
C HIS A 101 9.01 6.48 -2.94
N VAL A 102 8.31 5.37 -3.14
CA VAL A 102 6.85 5.35 -3.33
C VAL A 102 6.03 5.68 -2.08
N LEU A 103 6.62 5.51 -0.90
CA LEU A 103 6.06 5.87 0.40
C LEU A 103 7.11 6.65 1.18
N THR A 104 6.73 7.77 1.79
CA THR A 104 7.63 8.62 2.58
C THR A 104 7.28 8.56 4.07
N GLU A 105 7.99 9.34 4.88
CA GLU A 105 7.70 9.53 6.31
C GLU A 105 6.28 10.05 6.57
N ARG A 106 5.61 10.64 5.57
CA ARG A 106 4.19 11.01 5.67
C ARG A 106 3.29 9.83 6.04
N VAL A 107 3.67 8.60 5.71
CA VAL A 107 2.94 7.40 6.13
C VAL A 107 2.89 7.24 7.65
N LEU A 108 3.95 7.64 8.37
CA LEU A 108 3.98 7.65 9.84
C LEU A 108 2.88 8.56 10.39
N TRP A 109 2.77 9.76 9.83
CA TRP A 109 1.76 10.74 10.22
C TRP A 109 0.35 10.24 9.91
N LEU A 110 0.14 9.71 8.70
CA LEU A 110 -1.16 9.18 8.29
C LEU A 110 -1.63 8.02 9.17
N ALA A 111 -0.71 7.14 9.58
CA ALA A 111 -1.01 6.06 10.51
C ALA A 111 -1.48 6.60 11.87
N GLY A 112 -0.82 7.65 12.39
CA GLY A 112 -1.22 8.33 13.62
C GLY A 112 -2.59 9.02 13.54
N CYS A 113 -2.91 9.65 12.40
CA CYS A 113 -4.18 10.37 12.23
C CYS A 113 -5.39 9.44 12.08
N HIS A 114 -5.24 8.31 11.39
CA HIS A 114 -6.38 7.47 11.01
C HIS A 114 -6.59 6.25 11.90
N SER A 115 -5.59 5.85 12.69
CA SER A 115 -5.62 4.57 13.40
C SER A 115 -5.21 4.73 14.87
N ARG A 116 -6.09 5.30 15.69
CA ARG A 116 -5.89 5.41 17.16
C ARG A 116 -5.79 4.07 17.89
N LYS A 117 -6.14 2.96 17.24
CA LYS A 117 -6.06 1.57 17.75
C LYS A 117 -5.00 0.72 17.03
N LEU A 118 -4.00 1.35 16.42
CA LEU A 118 -2.94 0.62 15.75
C LEU A 118 -1.98 0.11 16.84
N HIS A 119 -2.02 -1.21 17.10
CA HIS A 119 -1.20 -1.84 18.14
C HIS A 119 0.20 -2.15 17.64
N SER A 120 0.36 -2.36 16.33
CA SER A 120 1.63 -2.73 15.72
C SER A 120 1.86 -1.91 14.45
N PHE A 121 2.76 -0.95 14.55
CA PHE A 121 3.26 -0.20 13.41
C PHE A 121 4.72 -0.57 13.19
N ALA A 122 5.06 -1.00 11.98
CA ALA A 122 6.45 -1.25 11.60
C ALA A 122 6.70 -0.62 10.23
N ALA A 123 7.42 0.50 10.19
CA ALA A 123 7.95 1.07 8.97
C ALA A 123 9.47 0.91 8.96
N CYS A 124 9.97 -0.06 8.21
CA CYS A 124 11.38 -0.16 7.89
C CYS A 124 11.61 0.70 6.65
N SER A 125 11.91 1.99 6.87
CA SER A 125 12.54 2.79 5.83
C SER A 125 13.97 2.27 5.71
N TYR A 126 14.30 1.62 4.60
CA TYR A 126 15.70 1.44 4.24
C TYR A 126 16.29 2.86 4.19
N LYS A 127 17.07 3.24 5.21
CA LYS A 127 18.09 4.24 4.96
C LYS A 127 18.97 3.59 3.90
N ALA A 128 19.21 4.33 2.81
CA ALA A 128 20.20 3.92 1.83
C ALA A 128 21.40 3.37 2.61
N ALA A 129 21.76 2.12 2.35
CA ALA A 129 23.11 1.71 2.60
C ALA A 129 23.95 2.72 1.82
N GLU A 130 24.57 3.66 2.53
CA GLU A 130 25.83 4.23 2.10
C GLU A 130 26.75 3.01 1.99
N ASP A 131 26.78 2.42 0.80
CA ASP A 131 27.84 1.48 0.43
C ASP A 131 29.14 2.31 0.35
N PRO A 132 30.21 1.89 1.05
CA PRO A 132 31.54 2.53 1.01
C PRO A 132 32.26 2.40 -0.34
#